data_AF-A0A954ZBA8-F1
#
_entry.id   AF-A0A954ZBA8-F1
#
_cell.length_a   1.000
_cell.length_b   1.000
_cell.length_c   1.000
_cell.angle_alpha   90.00
_cell.angle_beta   90.00
_cell.angle_gamma   90.00
#
_symmetry.space_group_name_H-M   'P 1'
#
loop_
_entity.id
_entity.type
_entity.pdbx_description
1 polymer ?
#
loop_
_entity_poly.entity_id
_entity_poly.type
_entity_poly.pdbx_seq_one_letter_code
_entity_poly.pdbx_strand_id
1 'polypeptide(L)'
;MSDEPLTRPWCVAVWPGMGQVAVSAGYYLVAKLEMHLRAEFSAEDLFDAEYVDVHDGVVHPGRLPRSRFFEWRDPSGLRDLVVFIGEAQPQHGKHAFCRRLVRYGRELGV
;
A
#
# COMPACT_ATOMS: atom_id res chain seq x y z
N MET A 1 15.27 11.17 -0.06
CA MET A 1 14.03 10.80 0.66
C MET A 1 14.24 11.21 2.10
N SER A 2 13.53 12.23 2.57
CA SER A 2 13.73 12.77 3.92
C SER A 2 13.13 11.80 4.93
N ASP A 3 13.99 11.23 5.77
CA ASP A 3 13.60 10.37 6.91
C ASP A 3 13.01 11.19 8.08
N GLU A 4 12.48 12.36 7.75
CA GLU A 4 11.92 13.29 8.71
C GLU A 4 10.55 12.79 9.18
N PRO A 5 10.21 12.93 10.46
CA PRO A 5 8.89 12.55 10.97
C PRO A 5 7.76 13.23 10.19
N LEU A 6 6.62 12.56 10.10
CA LEU A 6 5.40 13.14 9.53
C LEU A 6 4.71 14.03 10.56
N THR A 7 4.10 15.12 10.09
CA THR A 7 3.38 16.08 10.94
C THR A 7 1.97 15.60 11.18
N ARG A 8 1.71 15.04 12.37
CA ARG A 8 0.39 14.58 12.83
C ARG A 8 -0.38 13.78 11.76
N PRO A 9 0.21 12.73 11.15
CA PRO A 9 -0.36 12.16 9.94
C PRO A 9 -1.72 11.50 10.16
N TRP A 10 -2.51 11.40 9.09
CA TRP A 10 -3.56 10.40 8.99
C TRP A 10 -3.14 9.27 8.05
N CYS A 11 -3.55 8.05 8.33
CA CYS A 11 -3.42 6.93 7.41
C CYS A 11 -4.78 6.49 6.88
N VAL A 12 -4.91 6.46 5.56
CA VAL A 12 -6.07 5.92 4.85
C VAL A 12 -5.65 4.57 4.26
N ALA A 13 -6.19 3.48 4.79
CA ALA A 13 -5.93 2.13 4.29
C ALA A 13 -7.06 1.67 3.37
N VAL A 14 -6.72 1.32 2.12
CA VAL A 14 -7.67 0.86 1.12
C VAL A 14 -7.33 -0.53 0.58
N TRP A 15 -8.38 -1.30 0.30
CA TRP A 15 -8.32 -2.66 -0.21
C TRP A 15 -9.39 -2.86 -1.28
N PRO A 16 -9.25 -3.88 -2.15
CA PRO A 16 -10.25 -4.18 -3.16
C PRO A 16 -11.58 -4.61 -2.51
N GLY A 17 -12.67 -4.30 -3.20
CA GLY A 17 -14.04 -4.64 -2.82
C GLY A 17 -14.99 -4.46 -3.99
N MET A 18 -16.30 -4.55 -3.75
CA MET A 18 -17.30 -4.35 -4.82
C MET A 18 -17.12 -2.99 -5.50
N GLY A 19 -16.98 -3.02 -6.83
CA GLY A 19 -16.80 -1.82 -7.65
C GLY A 19 -15.44 -1.14 -7.54
N GLN A 20 -14.47 -1.72 -6.84
CA GLN A 20 -13.10 -1.17 -6.68
C GLN A 20 -13.05 0.27 -6.15
N VAL A 21 -14.10 0.73 -5.46
CA VAL A 21 -14.27 2.13 -5.08
C VAL A 21 -13.13 2.62 -4.18
N ALA A 22 -12.77 1.84 -3.16
CA ALA A 22 -11.73 2.22 -2.20
C ALA A 22 -10.34 2.31 -2.87
N VAL A 23 -9.99 1.34 -3.71
CA VAL A 23 -8.70 1.32 -4.43
C VAL A 23 -8.63 2.48 -5.43
N SER A 24 -9.69 2.73 -6.18
CA SER A 24 -9.77 3.87 -7.11
C SER A 24 -9.64 5.21 -6.38
N ALA A 25 -10.30 5.38 -5.23
CA ALA A 25 -10.17 6.58 -4.40
C ALA A 25 -8.73 6.75 -3.85
N GLY A 26 -8.10 5.65 -3.41
CA GLY A 26 -6.71 5.67 -2.96
C GLY A 26 -5.74 6.10 -4.07
N TYR A 27 -5.85 5.50 -5.26
CA TYR A 27 -5.03 5.90 -6.41
C TYR A 27 -5.33 7.32 -6.90
N TYR A 28 -6.58 7.77 -6.81
CA TYR A 28 -6.92 9.16 -7.11
C TYR A 28 -6.19 10.13 -6.17
N LEU A 29 -6.16 9.86 -4.86
CA LEU A 29 -5.38 10.66 -3.91
C LEU A 29 -3.89 10.65 -4.24
N VAL A 30 -3.33 9.46 -4.52
CA VAL A 30 -1.93 9.31 -4.91
C VAL A 30 -1.57 10.18 -6.11
N ALA A 31 -2.39 10.12 -7.16
CA ALA A 31 -2.17 10.91 -8.36
C ALA A 31 -2.42 12.41 -8.14
N LYS A 32 -3.51 12.77 -7.47
CA LYS A 32 -3.96 14.17 -7.31
C LYS A 32 -3.05 14.98 -6.41
N LEU A 33 -2.44 14.34 -5.42
CA LEU A 33 -1.51 14.95 -4.46
C LEU A 33 -0.04 14.68 -4.80
N GLU A 34 0.23 13.99 -5.92
CA GLU A 34 1.58 13.61 -6.37
C GLU A 34 2.38 12.88 -5.28
N MET A 35 1.71 11.95 -4.58
CA MET A 35 2.28 11.25 -3.44
C MET A 35 3.49 10.39 -3.82
N HIS A 36 4.45 10.29 -2.91
CA HIS A 36 5.66 9.49 -3.13
C HIS A 36 5.59 8.14 -2.43
N LEU A 37 6.20 7.11 -3.02
CA LEU A 37 6.30 5.80 -2.38
C LEU A 37 7.17 5.90 -1.12
N ARG A 38 6.58 5.56 0.03
CA ARG A 38 7.26 5.55 1.32
C ARG A 38 7.75 4.16 1.70
N ALA A 39 6.91 3.14 1.50
CA ALA A 39 7.26 1.76 1.82
C ALA A 39 6.42 0.75 1.03
N GLU A 40 6.91 -0.49 0.99
CA GLU A 40 6.21 -1.64 0.45
C GLU A 40 6.37 -2.82 1.41
N PHE A 41 5.27 -3.52 1.68
CA PHE A 41 5.31 -4.78 2.41
C PHE A 41 5.52 -5.92 1.42
N SER A 42 6.46 -6.81 1.73
CA SER A 42 6.65 -8.05 0.95
C SER A 42 5.35 -8.84 0.89
N ALA A 43 5.07 -9.38 -0.29
CA ALA A 43 3.97 -10.27 -0.58
C ALA A 43 4.32 -11.75 -0.34
N GLU A 44 5.59 -12.04 -0.06
CA GLU A 44 6.07 -13.40 0.25
C GLU A 44 5.31 -13.98 1.44
N ASP A 45 5.02 -15.27 1.37
CA ASP A 45 4.25 -16.04 2.36
C ASP A 45 2.80 -15.56 2.61
N LEU A 46 2.34 -14.53 1.90
CA LEU A 46 0.97 -14.00 2.01
C LEU A 46 0.06 -14.43 0.84
N PHE A 47 0.67 -14.69 -0.32
CA PHE A 47 -0.01 -14.98 -1.57
C PHE A 47 0.68 -16.12 -2.31
N ASP A 48 -0.12 -17.00 -2.92
CA ASP A 48 0.35 -17.94 -3.92
C ASP A 48 0.28 -17.33 -5.33
N ALA A 49 1.10 -17.83 -6.26
CA ALA A 49 1.00 -17.43 -7.67
C ALA A 49 -0.31 -17.93 -8.29
N GLU A 50 -1.23 -17.02 -8.58
CA GLU A 50 -2.55 -17.35 -9.15
C GLU A 50 -2.53 -17.55 -10.67
N TYR A 51 -1.52 -16.99 -11.36
CA TYR A 51 -1.39 -17.07 -12.82
C TYR A 51 0.08 -17.09 -13.25
N VAL A 52 0.31 -17.33 -14.55
CA VAL A 52 1.64 -17.29 -15.18
C VAL A 52 1.66 -16.28 -16.30
N ASP A 53 2.79 -15.61 -16.46
CA ASP A 53 3.07 -14.70 -17.57
C ASP A 53 3.95 -15.42 -18.60
N VAL A 54 3.64 -15.26 -19.89
CA VAL A 54 4.44 -15.83 -20.99
C VAL A 54 5.01 -14.72 -21.83
N HIS A 55 6.33 -14.60 -21.83
CA HIS A 55 7.08 -13.62 -22.61
C HIS A 55 8.06 -14.35 -23.51
N ASP A 56 7.96 -14.12 -24.83
CA ASP A 56 8.83 -14.76 -25.84
C ASP A 56 8.91 -16.30 -25.71
N GLY A 57 7.81 -16.93 -25.31
CA GLY A 57 7.72 -18.38 -25.12
C GLY A 57 8.31 -18.90 -23.79
N VAL A 58 8.79 -18.01 -22.91
CA VAL A 58 9.29 -18.35 -21.57
C VAL A 58 8.19 -18.11 -20.54
N VAL A 59 7.93 -19.13 -19.71
CA VAL A 59 6.94 -19.06 -18.62
C VAL A 59 7.58 -18.45 -17.37
N HIS A 60 6.94 -17.42 -16.84
CA HIS A 60 7.29 -16.77 -15.59
C HIS A 60 6.12 -16.85 -14.61
N PRO A 61 6.38 -16.92 -13.29
CA PRO A 61 5.32 -16.76 -12.30
C PRO A 61 4.70 -15.37 -12.44
N GLY A 62 3.37 -15.29 -12.34
CA GLY A 62 2.64 -14.03 -12.35
C GLY A 62 3.04 -13.14 -11.17
N ARG A 63 2.89 -11.82 -11.34
CA ARG A 63 3.24 -10.85 -10.29
C ARG A 63 2.34 -11.03 -9.06
N LEU A 64 2.97 -11.15 -7.89
CA LEU A 64 2.23 -11.12 -6.62
C LEU A 64 1.58 -9.75 -6.37
N PRO A 65 0.41 -9.70 -5.69
CA PRO A 65 -0.24 -8.46 -5.32
C PRO A 65 0.64 -7.57 -4.43
N ARG A 66 0.66 -6.27 -4.69
CA ARG A 66 1.50 -5.31 -3.93
C ARG A 66 0.74 -4.69 -2.76
N SER A 67 1.48 -4.40 -1.69
CA SER A 67 0.99 -3.70 -0.50
C SER A 67 1.87 -2.47 -0.25
N ARG A 68 1.41 -1.28 -0.68
CA ARG A 68 2.24 -0.07 -0.77
C ARG A 68 1.72 1.07 0.08
N PHE A 69 2.64 1.85 0.64
CA PHE A 69 2.37 3.08 1.38
C PHE A 69 2.90 4.27 0.58
N PHE A 70 2.05 5.26 0.39
CA PHE A 70 2.39 6.53 -0.24
C PHE A 70 2.25 7.65 0.76
N GLU A 71 3.17 8.61 0.73
CA GLU A 71 3.15 9.77 1.62
C GLU A 71 2.95 11.07 0.85
N TRP A 72 2.25 12.00 1.49
CA TRP A 72 2.11 13.38 1.08
C TRP A 72 2.36 14.28 2.28
N ARG A 73 3.23 15.28 2.09
CA ARG A 73 3.46 16.32 3.08
C ARG A 73 2.59 17.52 2.74
N ASP A 74 1.83 17.97 3.72
CA ASP A 74 0.97 19.12 3.55
C ASP A 74 1.81 20.40 3.45
N PRO A 75 1.74 21.15 2.33
CA PRO A 75 2.49 22.39 2.17
C PRO A 75 2.16 23.45 3.23
N SER A 76 0.98 23.38 3.85
CA SER A 76 0.60 24.27 4.95
C SER A 76 1.08 23.80 6.32
N GLY A 77 1.65 22.60 6.42
CA GLY A 77 2.19 22.02 7.65
C GLY A 77 1.14 21.65 8.70
N LEU A 78 -0.15 21.57 8.34
CA LEU A 78 -1.20 21.25 9.30
C LEU A 78 -1.24 19.75 9.58
N ARG A 79 -1.22 18.94 8.51
CA ARG A 79 -1.31 17.48 8.62
C ARG A 79 -0.84 16.76 7.37
N ASP A 80 0.08 15.82 7.56
CA ASP A 80 0.51 14.92 6.48
C ASP A 80 -0.49 13.77 6.25
N LEU A 81 -0.43 13.18 5.06
CA LEU A 81 -1.29 12.05 4.68
C LEU A 81 -0.46 10.86 4.26
N VAL A 82 -0.86 9.68 4.73
CA VAL A 82 -0.36 8.40 4.25
C VAL A 82 -1.52 7.61 3.66
N VAL A 83 -1.33 7.06 2.46
CA VAL A 83 -2.29 6.17 1.81
C VAL A 83 -1.66 4.80 1.68
N PHE A 84 -2.26 3.81 2.33
CA PHE A 84 -1.94 2.40 2.11
C PHE A 84 -2.87 1.82 1.05
N ILE A 85 -2.31 1.18 0.02
CA ILE A 85 -3.06 0.47 -1.03
C ILE A 85 -2.59 -0.99 -1.06
N GLY A 86 -3.49 -1.91 -0.71
CA GLY A 86 -3.35 -3.33 -1.00
C GLY A 86 -4.03 -3.69 -2.32
N GLU A 87 -3.34 -4.37 -3.23
CA GLU A 87 -3.91 -4.82 -4.51
C GLU A 87 -4.79 -6.07 -4.39
N ALA A 88 -4.65 -6.84 -3.32
CA ALA A 88 -5.47 -8.01 -2.98
C ALA A 88 -5.46 -8.22 -1.46
N GLN A 89 -6.45 -8.93 -0.92
CA GLN A 89 -6.48 -9.35 0.50
C GLN A 89 -5.55 -10.55 0.70
N PRO A 90 -4.73 -10.61 1.78
CA PRO A 90 -3.77 -11.70 1.97
C PRO A 90 -4.54 -13.02 2.11
N GLN A 91 -4.11 -14.06 1.41
CA GLN A 91 -4.74 -15.38 1.51
C GLN A 91 -4.34 -16.04 2.84
N HIS A 92 -3.06 -15.91 3.18
CA HIS A 92 -2.44 -16.43 4.40
C HIS A 92 -2.04 -15.30 5.35
N GLY A 93 -1.76 -15.62 6.62
CA GLY A 93 -1.13 -14.67 7.55
C GLY A 93 -1.93 -13.41 7.93
N LYS A 94 -3.23 -13.34 7.62
CA LYS A 94 -4.09 -12.13 7.76
C LYS A 94 -3.91 -11.37 9.07
N HIS A 95 -3.96 -12.06 10.22
CA HIS A 95 -3.81 -11.43 11.53
C HIS A 95 -2.41 -10.84 11.73
N ALA A 96 -1.35 -11.55 11.31
CA ALA A 96 0.02 -11.05 11.38
C ALA A 96 0.20 -9.83 10.47
N PHE A 97 -0.37 -9.86 9.26
CA PHE A 97 -0.37 -8.74 8.34
C PHE A 97 -1.06 -7.50 8.94
N CYS A 98 -2.26 -7.65 9.49
CA CYS A 98 -2.98 -6.55 10.13
C CYS A 98 -2.20 -5.96 11.31
N ARG A 99 -1.57 -6.79 12.15
CA ARG A 99 -0.71 -6.30 13.24
C ARG A 99 0.49 -5.53 12.72
N ARG A 100 1.13 -6.02 11.64
CA ARG A 100 2.25 -5.31 10.98
C ARG A 100 1.79 -3.95 10.45
N LEU A 101 0.62 -3.89 9.79
CA LEU A 101 0.05 -2.65 9.26
C LEU A 101 -0.24 -1.64 10.38
N VAL A 102 -0.91 -2.06 11.47
CA VAL A 102 -1.20 -1.20 12.62
C VAL A 102 0.09 -0.72 13.30
N ARG A 103 1.06 -1.63 13.47
CA ARG A 103 2.36 -1.28 14.05
C ARG A 103 3.08 -0.23 13.21
N TYR A 104 3.16 -0.44 11.90
CA TYR A 104 3.82 0.49 10.99
C TYR A 104 3.12 1.85 10.96
N GLY A 105 1.78 1.88 10.98
CA GLY A 105 1.03 3.13 11.13
C GLY A 105 1.41 3.91 12.40
N ARG A 106 1.55 3.23 13.55
CA ARG A 106 2.00 3.86 14.79
C ARG A 106 3.44 4.37 14.71
N GLU A 107 4.33 3.63 14.07
CA GLU A 107 5.73 4.05 13.83
C GLU A 107 5.80 5.33 12.96
N LEU A 108 4.81 5.54 12.08
CA LEU A 108 4.65 6.78 11.31
C LEU A 108 4.05 7.95 12.11
N GLY A 109 3.50 7.70 13.30
CA GLY A 109 2.86 8.72 14.15
C GLY A 109 1.36 8.92 13.91
N VAL A 110 0.68 7.91 13.35
CA VAL A 110 -0.80 7.87 13.16
C VAL A 110 -1.53 7.59 14.46
#